data_AF-A0AAQ3XE29-F1
#
_entry.id   AF-A0AAQ3XE29-F1
#
_cell.length_a   1.000
_cell.length_b   1.000
_cell.length_c   1.000
_cell.angle_alpha   90.00
_cell.angle_beta   90.00
_cell.angle_gamma   90.00
#
_symmetry.space_group_name_H-M   'P 1'
#
loop_
_entity.id
_entity.type
_entity.pdbx_description
1 polymer ?
#
loop_
_entity_poly.entity_id
_entity_poly.type
_entity_poly.pdbx_seq_one_letter_code
_entity_poly.pdbx_strand_id
1 'polypeptide(L)' 'MDTNILCLRFGAVHVIVVDSPEIAREVLKKKDAVFASRPITFASGSFSFGYKGSILSPYGEQWKKMRRVLTRDQG' A
#
# COMPACT_ATOMS: atom_id res chain seq x y z
N MET A 1 13.71 13.66 -20.47
CA MET A 1 13.88 13.82 -19.02
C MET A 1 13.61 12.45 -18.42
N ASP A 2 14.64 11.65 -18.20
CA ASP A 2 14.51 10.26 -17.73
C ASP A 2 14.55 10.23 -16.20
N THR A 3 13.44 10.64 -15.58
CA THR A 3 13.35 10.63 -14.11
C THR A 3 12.51 9.43 -13.65
N ASN A 4 13.17 8.46 -13.02
CA ASN A 4 12.57 7.21 -12.55
C ASN A 4 11.69 7.36 -11.29
N ILE A 5 11.63 8.57 -10.71
CA ILE A 5 10.78 8.94 -9.59
C ILE A 5 10.15 10.31 -9.86
N LEU A 6 8.83 10.42 -9.75
CA LEU A 6 8.10 11.67 -9.94
C LEU A 6 7.28 11.99 -8.68
N CYS A 7 7.32 13.26 -8.25
CA CYS A 7 6.48 13.76 -7.17
C CYS A 7 5.34 14.62 -7.75
N LEU A 8 4.12 14.14 -7.62
CA LEU A 8 2.90 14.85 -8.02
C LEU A 8 2.14 15.32 -6.78
N ARG A 9 1.47 16.47 -6.88
CA ARG A 9 0.62 16.98 -5.81
C ARG A 9 -0.85 16.91 -6.22
N PHE A 10 -1.61 16.08 -5.52
CA PHE A 10 -3.05 15.95 -5.67
C PHE A 10 -3.74 16.65 -4.50
N GLY A 11 -4.14 17.91 -4.69
CA GLY A 11 -4.67 18.75 -3.63
C GLY A 11 -3.68 18.93 -2.48
N ALA A 12 -4.02 18.42 -1.30
CA ALA A 12 -3.17 18.46 -0.11
C ALA A 12 -2.23 17.24 0.03
N VAL A 13 -2.29 16.27 -0.88
CA VAL A 13 -1.54 15.01 -0.80
C VAL A 13 -0.41 14.99 -1.83
N HIS A 14 0.78 14.52 -1.41
CA HIS A 14 1.88 14.22 -2.32
C HIS A 14 1.82 12.75 -2.73
N VAL A 15 1.94 12.49 -4.03
CA VAL A 15 1.98 11.15 -4.62
C VAL A 15 3.33 10.97 -5.28
N ILE A 16 4.06 9.95 -4.84
CA ILE A 16 5.35 9.57 -5.41
C ILE A 16 5.13 8.42 -6.38
N VAL A 17 5.39 8.65 -7.66
CA VAL A 17 5.36 7.64 -8.72
C VAL A 17 6.76 7.07 -8.89
N VAL A 18 6.85 5.75 -8.99
CA VAL A 18 8.10 5.02 -9.24
C VAL A 18 7.96 4.31 -10.58
N ASP A 19 8.78 4.72 -11.56
CA ASP A 19 8.72 4.25 -12.95
C ASP A 19 9.94 3.41 -13.35
N SER A 20 10.64 2.83 -12.37
CA SER A 20 11.77 1.93 -12.59
C SER A 20 11.52 0.60 -11.87
N PRO A 21 11.69 -0.55 -12.55
CA PRO A 21 11.60 -1.87 -11.92
C PRO A 21 12.59 -2.04 -10.75
N GLU A 22 13.79 -1.50 -10.88
CA GLU A 22 14.84 -1.58 -9.86
C GLU A 22 14.42 -0.88 -8.58
N ILE A 23 13.88 0.35 -8.71
CA ILE A 23 13.41 1.15 -7.58
C ILE A 23 12.11 0.54 -7.01
N ALA A 24 11.20 0.07 -7.86
CA ALA A 24 9.98 -0.60 -7.43
C ALA A 24 10.29 -1.82 -6.56
N ARG A 25 11.31 -2.62 -6.93
CA ARG A 25 11.78 -3.76 -6.11
C ARG A 25 12.35 -3.30 -4.77
N GLU A 26 13.07 -2.20 -4.74
CA GLU A 26 13.58 -1.62 -3.49
C GLU A 26 12.43 -1.24 -2.54
N VAL A 27 11.40 -0.58 -3.05
CA VAL A 27 10.24 -0.10 -2.29
C VAL A 27 9.31 -1.25 -1.87
N LEU A 28 8.94 -2.12 -2.80
CA LEU A 28 7.89 -3.12 -2.61
C LEU A 28 8.38 -4.46 -2.03
N LYS A 29 9.69 -4.74 -2.06
CA LYS A 29 10.25 -6.00 -1.56
C LYS A 29 11.27 -5.82 -0.44
N LYS A 30 12.28 -4.96 -0.64
CA LYS A 30 13.34 -4.78 0.38
C LYS A 30 12.89 -3.88 1.53
N LYS A 31 12.07 -2.88 1.24
CA LYS A 31 11.54 -1.92 2.21
C LYS A 31 10.02 -2.04 2.37
N ASP A 32 9.48 -3.22 2.10
CA ASP A 32 8.05 -3.48 2.08
C ASP A 32 7.37 -3.11 3.41
N ALA A 33 7.99 -3.40 4.55
CA ALA A 33 7.48 -3.06 5.87
C ALA A 33 7.27 -1.55 6.08
N VAL A 34 8.06 -0.70 5.42
CA VAL A 34 7.96 0.76 5.51
C VAL A 34 6.84 1.28 4.61
N PHE A 35 6.67 0.70 3.42
CA PHE A 35 5.74 1.18 2.39
C PHE A 35 4.44 0.37 2.27
N ALA A 36 4.23 -0.64 3.11
CA ALA A 36 3.06 -1.52 3.04
C ALA A 36 1.75 -0.84 3.44
N SER A 37 1.81 0.28 4.17
CA SER A 37 0.60 0.96 4.63
C SER A 37 -0.21 1.56 3.48
N ARG A 38 -1.54 1.66 3.68
CA ARG A 38 -2.48 2.21 2.71
C ARG A 38 -2.98 3.58 3.18
N PRO A 39 -3.09 4.58 2.28
CA PRO A 39 -3.63 5.89 2.64
C PRO A 39 -5.07 5.81 3.16
N ILE A 40 -5.38 6.64 4.16
CA ILE A 40 -6.72 6.78 4.72
C ILE A 40 -7.48 7.82 3.91
N THR A 41 -8.36 7.34 3.03
CA THR A 41 -9.26 8.15 2.21
C THR A 41 -10.71 7.68 2.36
N PHE A 42 -11.68 8.53 2.02
CA PHE A 42 -13.10 8.16 2.00
C PHE A 42 -13.33 6.85 1.21
N ALA A 43 -12.81 6.78 -0.02
CA ALA A 43 -12.89 5.60 -0.86
C ALA A 43 -12.29 4.36 -0.17
N SER A 44 -11.08 4.48 0.41
CA SER A 44 -10.44 3.35 1.10
C SER A 44 -11.29 2.82 2.25
N GLY A 45 -11.96 3.70 3.02
CA GLY A 45 -12.83 3.32 4.12
C GLY A 45 -14.09 2.61 3.63
N SER A 46 -14.75 3.16 2.60
CA SER A 46 -15.95 2.57 2.00
C SER A 46 -15.68 1.19 1.40
N PHE A 47 -14.65 1.08 0.55
CA PHE A 47 -14.34 -0.17 -0.16
C PHE A 47 -13.73 -1.25 0.75
N SER A 48 -13.24 -0.89 1.94
CA SER A 48 -12.72 -1.85 2.92
C SER A 48 -13.70 -2.20 4.04
N PHE A 49 -14.97 -1.82 3.93
CA PHE A 49 -15.99 -2.01 4.96
C PHE A 49 -15.58 -1.42 6.32
N GLY A 50 -15.00 -0.21 6.30
CA GLY A 50 -14.43 0.43 7.47
C GLY A 50 -13.13 -0.24 7.94
N TYR A 51 -12.24 -0.57 7.01
CA TYR A 51 -10.93 -1.20 7.25
C TYR A 51 -11.01 -2.60 7.88
N LYS A 52 -12.09 -3.32 7.58
CA LYS A 52 -12.32 -4.72 7.94
C LYS A 52 -11.96 -5.70 6.83
N GLY A 53 -11.70 -5.21 5.61
CA GLY A 53 -11.16 -6.00 4.49
C GLY A 53 -9.63 -5.91 4.36
N SER A 54 -8.98 -6.84 3.66
CA SER A 54 -7.50 -6.88 3.64
C SER A 54 -6.82 -5.97 2.61
N ILE A 55 -7.50 -5.58 1.52
CA ILE A 55 -6.84 -4.98 0.34
C ILE A 55 -6.47 -3.51 0.55
N LEU A 56 -7.38 -2.72 1.13
CA LEU A 56 -7.24 -1.25 1.30
C LEU A 56 -7.07 -0.83 2.77
N SER A 57 -6.85 -1.78 3.67
CA SER A 57 -6.63 -1.45 5.09
C SER A 57 -5.21 -0.96 5.35
N PRO A 58 -5.04 0.10 6.16
CA PRO A 58 -3.73 0.54 6.62
C PRO A 58 -2.95 -0.59 7.30
N TYR A 59 -1.62 -0.54 7.21
CA TYR A 59 -0.78 -1.56 7.84
C TYR A 59 -0.91 -1.47 9.36
N GLY A 60 -1.12 -2.61 10.01
CA GLY A 60 -1.35 -2.69 11.46
C GLY A 60 -1.80 -4.09 11.87
N GLU A 61 -2.09 -4.29 13.15
CA GLU A 61 -2.43 -5.61 13.69
C GLU A 61 -3.69 -6.22 13.03
N GLN A 62 -4.71 -5.40 12.77
CA GLN A 62 -5.91 -5.84 12.06
C GLN A 62 -5.58 -6.39 10.67
N TRP A 63 -4.77 -5.66 9.90
CA TRP A 63 -4.32 -6.12 8.60
C TRP A 63 -3.46 -7.38 8.67
N LYS A 64 -2.54 -7.48 9.64
CA LYS A 64 -1.71 -8.68 9.83
C LYS A 64 -2.55 -9.90 10.20
N LYS A 65 -3.64 -9.71 10.96
CA LYS A 65 -4.58 -10.77 11.31
C LYS A 65 -5.34 -11.27 10.08
N MET A 66 -5.89 -10.35 9.28
CA MET A 66 -6.61 -10.70 8.05
C MET A 66 -5.70 -11.37 7.02
N ARG A 67 -4.52 -10.81 6.79
CA ARG A 67 -3.53 -11.42 5.89
C ARG A 67 -3.21 -12.84 6.32
N ARG A 68 -2.96 -13.07 7.62
CA ARG A 68 -2.73 -14.42 8.15
C ARG A 68 -3.87 -15.36 7.82
N VAL A 69 -5.14 -14.95 8.00
CA VAL A 69 -6.29 -15.80 7.65
C VAL A 69 -6.29 -16.14 6.16
N LEU A 70 -6.11 -15.13 5.29
CA LEU A 70 -6.13 -15.31 3.83
C LEU A 70 -4.97 -16.17 3.30
N THR A 71 -3.81 -16.13 3.95
CA THR A 71 -2.63 -16.91 3.54
C THR A 71 -2.52 -18.25 4.25
N ARG A 72 -3.36 -18.52 5.25
CA ARG A 72 -3.33 -19.76 6.05
C ARG A 72 -4.09 -20.92 5.41
N ASP A 73 -4.74 -20.70 4.27
CA ASP A 73 -5.52 -21.71 3.55
C ASP A 73 -4.92 -22.02 2.16
N GLN A 74 -3.61 -22.32 2.14
CA GLN A 74 -2.99 -23.06 1.04
C GLN A 74 -2.53 -24.40 1.59
N GLY A 75 -3.49 -25.32 1.71
CA GLY A 75 -3.25 -26.76 1.66
C GLY A 75 -3.22 -27.24 0.23
#